data_AF-A0A9E1SF10-F1
#
_entry.id   AF-A0A9E1SF10-F1
#
_cell.length_a   1.000
_cell.length_b   1.000
_cell.length_c   1.000
_cell.angle_alpha   90.00
_cell.angle_beta   90.00
_cell.angle_gamma   90.00
#
_symmetry.space_group_name_H-M   'P 1'
#
loop_
_entity.id
_entity.type
_entity.pdbx_description
1 polymer ?
#
loop_
_entity_poly.entity_id
_entity_poly.type
_entity_poly.pdbx_seq_one_letter_code
_entity_poly.pdbx_strand_id
1 'polypeptide(L)'
;MLKILFLLCFSFIINPVCAQDSLRMSTTTSTENSGLLKVLNPAFEKRHNVHLNIIAVGTGKALRLGENGDVDVVFVHAPAAELKFIKEGFG
;
A
#
# COMPACT_ATOMS: atom_id res chain seq x y z
N MET A 1 39.57 -23.90 17.61
CA MET A 1 38.21 -23.97 18.17
C MET A 1 37.49 -22.62 18.14
N LEU A 2 38.11 -21.52 18.58
CA LEU A 2 37.46 -20.18 18.61
C LEU A 2 37.03 -19.65 17.22
N LYS A 3 37.80 -19.92 16.15
CA LYS A 3 37.44 -19.56 14.76
C LYS A 3 36.20 -20.31 14.22
N ILE A 4 35.98 -21.56 14.66
CA ILE A 4 34.82 -22.37 14.24
C ILE A 4 33.56 -21.89 14.95
N LEU A 5 33.69 -21.45 16.21
CA LEU A 5 32.59 -20.83 16.96
C LEU A 5 32.15 -19.49 16.33
N PHE A 6 33.09 -18.71 15.80
CA PHE A 6 32.79 -17.44 15.11
C PHE A 6 32.09 -17.67 13.76
N LEU A 7 32.44 -18.74 13.04
CA LEU A 7 31.83 -19.10 11.75
C LEU A 7 30.39 -19.64 11.92
N LEU A 8 30.12 -20.36 13.02
CA LEU A 8 28.78 -20.86 13.38
C LEU A 8 27.80 -19.74 13.75
N CYS A 9 28.25 -18.66 14.40
CA CYS A 9 27.41 -17.49 14.67
C CYS A 9 27.02 -16.72 13.41
N PHE A 10 27.87 -16.71 12.36
CA PHE A 10 27.58 -15.98 11.13
C PHE A 10 26.49 -16.64 10.27
N SER A 11 26.29 -17.95 10.42
CA SER A 11 25.28 -18.70 9.66
C SER A 11 23.84 -18.47 10.12
N PHE A 12 23.61 -17.83 11.27
CA PHE A 12 22.27 -17.69 11.86
C PHE A 12 21.54 -16.37 11.50
N ILE A 13 22.14 -15.52 10.65
CA ILE A 13 21.63 -14.16 10.38
C ILE A 13 20.89 -14.06 9.03
N ILE A 14 20.88 -15.10 8.21
CA ILE A 14 20.13 -15.12 6.94
C ILE A 14 18.69 -15.60 7.16
N ASN A 15 17.88 -14.77 7.82
CA ASN A 15 16.43 -14.89 7.69
C ASN A 15 16.04 -14.34 6.32
N PRO A 16 15.40 -15.12 5.43
CA PRO A 16 14.85 -14.57 4.21
C PRO A 16 13.77 -13.54 4.59
N VAL A 17 14.01 -12.28 4.25
CA VAL A 17 12.95 -11.26 4.27
C VAL A 17 12.00 -11.63 3.13
N CYS A 18 10.86 -12.20 3.49
CA CYS A 18 9.74 -12.33 2.58
C CYS A 18 9.00 -11.00 2.65
N ALA A 19 9.14 -10.16 1.63
CA ALA A 19 8.34 -8.94 1.54
C ALA A 19 6.86 -9.36 1.43
N GLN A 20 6.00 -8.74 2.23
CA GLN A 20 4.57 -8.95 2.10
C GLN A 20 4.14 -8.31 0.78
N ASP A 21 3.65 -9.12 -0.17
CA ASP A 21 3.10 -8.62 -1.44
C ASP A 21 1.74 -7.95 -1.17
N SER A 22 1.73 -6.79 -0.51
CA SER A 22 0.50 -6.05 -0.19
C SER A 22 0.65 -4.55 -0.43
N LEU A 23 -0.43 -3.93 -0.89
CA LEU A 23 -0.56 -2.49 -1.13
C LEU A 23 -1.73 -1.95 -0.34
N ARG A 24 -1.52 -0.89 0.42
CA ARG A 24 -2.57 -0.15 1.13
C ARG A 24 -3.10 0.95 0.22
N MET A 25 -4.39 0.97 -0.01
CA MET A 25 -5.06 1.97 -0.84
C MET A 25 -6.15 2.68 -0.06
N SER A 26 -6.12 4.01 -0.06
CA SER A 26 -7.27 4.80 0.39
C SER A 26 -8.20 5.10 -0.79
N THR A 27 -9.51 5.10 -0.54
CA THR A 27 -10.52 5.43 -1.55
C THR A 27 -11.75 6.10 -0.93
N THR A 28 -12.72 6.47 -1.76
CA THR A 28 -13.98 7.04 -1.30
C THR A 28 -15.03 5.98 -0.98
N THR A 29 -15.86 6.21 0.03
CA THR A 29 -17.02 5.33 0.32
C THR A 29 -17.98 5.21 -0.86
N SER A 30 -18.14 6.27 -1.67
CA SER A 30 -18.93 6.23 -2.91
C SER A 30 -18.34 5.26 -3.94
N THR A 31 -17.01 5.23 -4.09
CA THR A 31 -16.33 4.30 -5.00
C THR A 31 -16.46 2.86 -4.50
N GLU A 32 -16.25 2.61 -3.21
CA GLU A 32 -16.43 1.28 -2.61
C GLU A 32 -17.87 0.77 -2.79
N ASN A 33 -18.85 1.60 -2.45
CA ASN A 33 -20.28 1.26 -2.50
C ASN A 33 -20.80 1.04 -3.93
N SER A 34 -20.14 1.62 -4.94
CA SER A 34 -20.49 1.38 -6.35
C SER A 34 -20.30 -0.08 -6.78
N GLY A 35 -19.49 -0.85 -6.03
CA GLY A 35 -19.10 -2.21 -6.40
C GLY A 35 -17.97 -2.28 -7.44
N LEU A 36 -17.47 -1.14 -7.94
CA LEU A 36 -16.37 -1.10 -8.90
C LEU A 36 -15.13 -1.86 -8.41
N LEU A 37 -14.72 -1.63 -7.16
CA LEU A 37 -13.53 -2.25 -6.59
C LEU A 37 -13.68 -3.76 -6.37
N LYS A 38 -14.92 -4.26 -6.21
CA LYS A 38 -15.21 -5.70 -6.14
C LYS A 38 -14.91 -6.41 -7.45
N VAL A 39 -14.90 -5.68 -8.57
CA VAL A 39 -14.56 -6.21 -9.90
C VAL A 39 -13.08 -6.00 -10.21
N LEU A 40 -12.56 -4.80 -9.96
CA LEU A 40 -11.18 -4.44 -10.34
C LEU A 40 -10.13 -5.11 -9.46
N ASN A 41 -10.33 -5.11 -8.13
CA ASN A 41 -9.30 -5.57 -7.20
C ASN A 41 -8.95 -7.05 -7.41
N PRO A 42 -9.91 -8.00 -7.51
CA PRO A 42 -9.55 -9.41 -7.71
C PRO A 42 -8.78 -9.67 -9.01
N ALA A 43 -9.10 -8.92 -10.07
CA ALA A 43 -8.38 -9.02 -11.34
C ALA A 43 -6.95 -8.49 -11.25
N PHE A 44 -6.76 -7.38 -10.53
CA PHE A 44 -5.44 -6.81 -10.26
C PHE A 44 -4.59 -7.72 -9.36
N GLU A 45 -5.14 -8.16 -8.23
CA GLU A 45 -4.47 -9.02 -7.26
C GLU A 45 -4.00 -10.33 -7.93
N LYS A 46 -4.86 -10.97 -8.73
CA LYS A 46 -4.51 -12.20 -9.46
C LYS A 46 -3.40 -12.01 -10.49
N ARG A 47 -3.37 -10.86 -11.18
CA ARG A 47 -2.38 -10.57 -12.21
C ARG A 47 -1.01 -10.30 -11.61
N HIS A 48 -0.98 -9.59 -10.49
CA HIS A 48 0.27 -9.08 -9.90
C HIS A 48 0.74 -9.87 -8.69
N ASN A 49 -0.02 -10.90 -8.26
CA ASN A 49 0.24 -11.65 -7.04
C ASN A 49 0.44 -10.73 -5.83
N VAL A 50 -0.43 -9.73 -5.69
CA VAL A 50 -0.38 -8.71 -4.63
C VAL A 50 -1.75 -8.61 -3.96
N HIS A 51 -1.81 -8.32 -2.68
CA HIS A 51 -3.05 -8.10 -1.94
C HIS A 51 -3.33 -6.60 -1.75
N LEU A 52 -4.57 -6.17 -1.95
CA LEU A 52 -5.00 -4.78 -1.75
C LEU A 52 -5.74 -4.61 -0.43
N ASN A 53 -5.13 -3.84 0.49
CA ASN A 53 -5.75 -3.42 1.74
C ASN A 53 -6.49 -2.09 1.53
N ILE A 54 -7.81 -2.13 1.41
CA ILE A 54 -8.65 -0.95 1.09
C ILE A 54 -9.12 -0.22 2.34
N ILE A 55 -8.98 1.11 2.35
CA ILE A 55 -9.51 2.01 3.37
C ILE A 55 -10.50 2.98 2.71
N ALA A 56 -11.80 2.71 2.86
CA ALA A 56 -12.86 3.55 2.30
C ALA A 56 -13.27 4.66 3.28
N VAL A 57 -13.00 5.92 2.92
CA VAL A 57 -13.28 7.12 3.75
C VAL A 57 -13.79 8.27 2.87
N GLY A 58 -13.99 9.48 3.41
CA GLY A 58 -14.26 10.66 2.55
C GLY A 58 -12.99 11.14 1.84
N THR A 59 -13.12 11.82 0.69
CA THR A 59 -11.97 12.28 -0.13
C THR A 59 -10.91 13.03 0.66
N GLY A 60 -11.30 13.98 1.52
CA GLY A 60 -10.35 14.74 2.33
C GLY A 60 -9.53 13.85 3.27
N LYS A 61 -10.15 12.83 3.87
CA LYS A 61 -9.45 11.87 4.72
C LYS A 61 -8.58 10.92 3.90
N ALA A 62 -9.02 10.48 2.72
CA ALA A 62 -8.22 9.64 1.83
C ALA A 62 -6.92 10.34 1.41
N LEU A 63 -7.02 11.61 0.97
CA LEU A 63 -5.85 12.43 0.64
C LEU A 63 -4.95 12.65 1.86
N ARG A 64 -5.52 12.88 3.05
CA ARG A 64 -4.74 13.04 4.28
C ARG A 64 -3.95 11.77 4.65
N LEU A 65 -4.53 10.59 4.44
CA LEU A 65 -3.81 9.31 4.63
C LEU A 65 -2.64 9.21 3.65
N GLY A 66 -2.81 9.64 2.40
CA GLY A 66 -1.71 9.72 1.43
C GLY A 66 -0.62 10.72 1.84
N GLU A 67 -1.02 11.91 2.27
CA GLU A 67 -0.12 12.98 2.76
C GLU A 67 0.76 12.49 3.91
N ASN A 68 0.19 11.69 4.82
CA ASN A 68 0.91 11.15 5.97
C ASN A 68 1.77 9.91 5.66
N GLY A 69 1.66 9.32 4.46
CA GLY A 69 2.29 8.04 4.12
C GLY A 69 1.62 6.82 4.76
N ASP A 70 0.37 6.95 5.21
CA ASP A 70 -0.40 5.84 5.81
C ASP A 70 -0.82 4.80 4.77
N VAL A 71 -0.84 5.18 3.49
CA VAL A 71 -1.21 4.35 2.34
C VAL A 71 -0.22 4.50 1.20
N ASP A 72 -0.13 3.48 0.36
CA ASP A 72 0.76 3.43 -0.80
C ASP A 72 0.08 4.00 -2.06
N VAL A 73 -1.27 3.99 -2.10
CA VAL A 73 -2.07 4.51 -3.21
C VAL A 73 -3.25 5.34 -2.69
N VAL A 74 -3.53 6.46 -3.34
CA VAL A 74 -4.76 7.24 -3.17
C VAL A 74 -5.60 7.12 -4.44
N PHE A 75 -6.82 6.58 -4.31
CA PHE A 75 -7.75 6.39 -5.43
C PHE A 75 -9.08 7.10 -5.15
N VAL A 76 -9.17 8.37 -5.55
CA VAL A 76 -10.34 9.23 -5.33
C VAL A 76 -10.86 9.81 -6.65
N HIS A 77 -12.03 10.42 -6.61
CA HIS A 77 -12.59 11.18 -7.73
C HIS A 77 -12.83 12.63 -7.30
N ALA A 78 -11.75 13.41 -7.19
CA ALA A 78 -11.78 14.82 -6.85
C ALA A 78 -10.64 15.59 -7.54
N PRO A 79 -10.76 15.87 -8.85
CA PRO A 79 -9.65 16.39 -9.67
C PRO A 79 -8.99 17.65 -9.12
N ALA A 80 -9.78 18.60 -8.59
CA ALA A 80 -9.24 19.83 -8.01
C ALA A 80 -8.40 19.57 -6.74
N ALA A 81 -8.82 18.61 -5.90
CA ALA A 81 -8.11 18.26 -4.68
C ALA A 81 -6.87 17.41 -4.99
N GLU A 82 -6.95 16.51 -5.97
CA GLU A 82 -5.81 15.73 -6.47
C GLU A 82 -4.70 16.64 -7.03
N LEU A 83 -5.07 17.63 -7.84
CA LEU A 83 -4.11 18.60 -8.37
C LEU A 83 -3.42 19.41 -7.27
N LYS A 84 -4.16 19.78 -6.22
CA LYS A 84 -3.58 20.46 -5.06
C LYS A 84 -2.60 19.54 -4.33
N PHE A 85 -3.00 18.30 -4.06
CA PHE A 85 -2.19 17.28 -3.40
C PHE A 85 -0.84 17.05 -4.10
N ILE A 86 -0.85 16.93 -5.44
CA ILE A 86 0.37 16.79 -6.25
C ILE A 86 1.23 18.06 -6.19
N LYS A 87 0.63 19.25 -6.32
CA LYS A 87 1.36 20.53 -6.25
C LYS A 87 2.05 20.75 -4.90
N GLU A 88 1.49 20.21 -3.84
CA GLU A 88 2.05 20.27 -2.48
C GLU A 88 3.13 19.21 -2.24
N GLY A 89 3.35 18.30 -3.19
CA GLY A 89 4.45 17.32 -3.16
C GLY A 89 4.14 16.02 -2.42
N PHE A 90 2.86 15.72 -2.19
CA PHE A 90 2.42 14.51 -1.49
C PHE A 90 2.22 13.30 -2.41
N GLY A 91 2.32 13.48 -3.72
CA GLY A 91 2.17 12.44 -4.75
C GLY A 91 2.92 12.79 -6.02
#